data_AF-A0A7V2JKB2-F1
#
_entry.id   AF-A0A7V2JKB2-F1
#
_cell.length_a   1.000
_cell.length_b   1.000
_cell.length_c   1.000
_cell.angle_alpha   90.00
_cell.angle_beta   90.00
_cell.angle_gamma   90.00
#
_symmetry.space_group_name_H-M   'P 1'
#
loop_
_entity.id
_entity.type
_entity.pdbx_description
1 polymer ?
#
loop_
_entity_poly.entity_id
_entity_poly.type
_entity_poly.pdbx_seq_one_letter_code
_entity_poly.pdbx_strand_id
1 'polypeptide(L)'
;MRDHAAIHVVGVDAGATRSRFLLSGPDRKEIAYSEGPAFSLKQQPASELMKLISSTIRTLIPHEIRFNVTIGAIAVGAAGVGSSEEREMVQSVLHKAFHNTHVYV
;
A
#
# COMPACT_ATOMS: atom_id res chain seq x y z
N MET A 1 -3.07 5.80 -30.43
CA MET A 1 -2.41 4.85 -29.50
C MET A 1 -3.26 4.80 -28.25
N ARG A 2 -3.58 3.62 -27.71
CA ARG A 2 -4.18 3.55 -26.38
C ARG A 2 -3.02 3.78 -25.41
N ASP A 3 -3.01 4.90 -24.70
CA ASP A 3 -2.07 5.09 -23.61
C ASP A 3 -2.34 3.97 -22.60
N HIS A 4 -1.42 3.02 -22.52
CA HIS A 4 -1.48 1.97 -21.52
C HIS A 4 -1.34 2.65 -20.16
N ALA A 5 -2.25 2.35 -19.24
CA ALA A 5 -2.17 2.89 -17.88
C ALA A 5 -0.78 2.61 -17.30
N ALA A 6 -0.12 3.65 -16.79
CA ALA A 6 1.21 3.47 -16.23
C ALA A 6 1.09 2.60 -14.97
N ILE A 7 1.96 1.60 -14.86
CA ILE A 7 1.99 0.70 -13.70
C ILE A 7 2.79 1.39 -12.59
N HIS A 8 2.14 1.55 -11.45
CA HIS A 8 2.68 2.18 -10.26
C HIS A 8 2.88 1.16 -9.14
N VAL A 9 3.77 1.50 -8.22
CA VAL A 9 4.05 0.70 -7.03
C VAL A 9 3.79 1.54 -5.79
N VAL A 10 3.18 0.93 -4.77
CA VAL A 10 3.02 1.55 -3.45
C VAL A 10 3.96 0.87 -2.45
N GLY A 11 4.78 1.67 -1.77
CA GLY A 11 5.52 1.25 -0.59
C GLY A 11 4.79 1.68 0.68
N VAL A 12 4.70 0.78 1.66
CA VAL A 12 4.12 1.04 2.97
C VAL A 12 5.12 0.64 4.06
N ASP A 13 5.46 1.56 4.95
CA ASP A 13 6.23 1.31 6.17
C ASP A 13 5.33 1.66 7.36
N ALA A 14 4.60 0.67 7.85
CA ALA A 14 3.62 0.77 8.93
C ALA A 14 4.29 0.47 10.28
N GLY A 15 4.86 1.50 10.90
CA GLY A 15 5.56 1.39 12.18
C GLY A 15 4.66 1.59 13.41
N ALA A 16 5.18 1.21 14.57
CA ALA A 16 4.49 1.35 15.86
C ALA A 16 4.29 2.81 16.31
N THR A 17 4.99 3.78 15.71
CA THR A 17 4.85 5.21 16.02
C THR A 17 4.16 5.99 14.91
N ARG A 18 4.39 5.63 13.65
CA ARG A 18 3.80 6.26 12.48
C ARG A 18 3.86 5.31 11.30
N SER A 19 3.02 5.56 10.31
CA SER A 19 3.08 4.87 9.02
C SER A 19 3.52 5.82 7.92
N ARG A 20 4.25 5.32 6.91
CA ARG A 20 4.67 6.06 5.74
C ARG A 20 4.20 5.37 4.48
N PHE A 21 3.81 6.15 3.49
CA PHE A 21 3.27 5.69 2.22
C PHE A 21 3.98 6.41 1.09
N LEU A 22 4.39 5.65 0.07
CA LEU A 22 5.09 6.14 -1.10
C LEU A 22 4.39 5.62 -2.35
N LEU A 23 4.05 6.50 -3.29
CA LEU A 23 3.64 6.13 -4.63
C LEU A 23 4.83 6.34 -5.57
N SER A 24 5.27 5.28 -6.24
CA SER A 24 6.34 5.34 -7.22
C SER A 24 5.84 5.08 -8.63
N GLY A 25 6.39 5.85 -9.57
CA GLY A 25 6.13 5.73 -11.00
C GLY A 25 6.95 4.63 -11.69
N PRO A 26 6.68 4.36 -12.97
CA PRO A 26 7.43 3.39 -13.77
C PRO A 26 8.92 3.71 -13.91
N ASP A 27 9.29 4.99 -13.78
CA ASP A 27 10.67 5.49 -13.83
C ASP A 27 11.40 5.39 -12.48
N ARG A 28 10.79 4.70 -11.50
CA ARG A 28 11.30 4.50 -10.13
C ARG A 28 11.43 5.79 -9.33
N LYS A 29 10.81 6.88 -9.78
CA LYS A 29 10.76 8.12 -9.00
C LYS A 29 9.57 8.11 -8.06
N GLU A 30 9.73 8.86 -6.98
CA GLU A 30 8.63 9.23 -6.10
C GLU A 30 7.68 10.18 -6.84
N ILE A 31 6.40 9.85 -6.83
CA ILE A 31 5.33 10.71 -7.33
C ILE A 31 4.63 11.41 -6.17
N ALA A 32 4.37 10.68 -5.09
CA ALA A 32 3.68 11.20 -3.93
C ALA A 32 4.11 10.46 -2.66
N TYR A 33 4.03 11.17 -1.54
CA TYR A 33 4.34 10.70 -0.20
C TYR A 33 3.24 11.12 0.78
N SER A 34 2.98 10.27 1.78
CA SER A 34 2.08 10.60 2.88
C SER A 34 2.52 9.92 4.18
N GLU A 35 2.29 10.58 5.30
CA GLU A 35 2.38 9.97 6.64
C GLU A 35 0.98 9.72 7.20
N GLY A 36 0.86 8.62 7.94
CA GLY A 36 -0.38 8.21 8.59
C GLY A 36 -0.15 7.80 10.05
N PRO A 37 -1.24 7.48 10.76
CA PRO A 37 -1.14 6.99 12.12
C PRO A 37 -0.29 5.72 12.22
N ALA A 38 0.23 5.46 13.42
CA ALA A 38 0.86 4.19 13.74
C ALA A 38 -0.04 3.00 13.38
N PHE A 39 0.59 1.91 12.96
CA PHE A 39 -0.08 0.62 12.89
C PHE A 39 0.86 -0.46 13.42
N SER A 40 0.29 -1.38 14.21
CA SER A 40 1.01 -2.56 14.70
C SER A 40 0.06 -3.73 14.79
N LEU A 41 0.43 -4.86 14.19
CA LEU A 41 -0.36 -6.07 14.24
C LEU A 41 -0.50 -6.62 15.68
N LYS A 42 0.37 -6.19 16.59
CA LYS A 42 0.29 -6.50 18.03
C LYS A 42 -0.80 -5.72 18.76
N GLN A 43 -1.24 -4.60 18.20
CA GLN A 43 -2.19 -3.68 18.84
C GLN A 43 -3.54 -3.64 18.09
N GLN A 44 -3.53 -3.94 16.80
CA GLN A 44 -4.68 -3.78 15.91
C GLN A 44 -4.77 -4.98 14.95
N PRO A 45 -5.98 -5.38 14.52
CA PRO A 45 -6.14 -6.48 13.58
C PRO A 45 -5.73 -6.07 12.15
N ALA A 46 -5.35 -7.05 11.32
CA ALA A 46 -4.94 -6.83 9.92
C ALA A 46 -6.01 -6.11 9.06
N SER A 47 -7.29 -6.21 9.41
CA SER A 47 -8.38 -5.47 8.74
C SER A 47 -8.25 -3.95 8.89
N GLU A 48 -7.70 -3.45 10.00
CA GLU A 48 -7.45 -2.01 10.18
C GLU A 48 -6.28 -1.54 9.32
N LEU A 49 -5.24 -2.37 9.11
CA LEU A 49 -4.18 -2.07 8.15
C LEU A 49 -4.72 -1.93 6.74
N MET A 50 -5.62 -2.82 6.32
CA MET A 50 -6.26 -2.72 5.01
C MET A 50 -7.07 -1.44 4.86
N LYS A 51 -7.83 -1.03 5.88
CA LYS A 51 -8.57 0.24 5.86
C LYS A 51 -7.61 1.42 5.73
N LEU A 52 -6.54 1.43 6.53
CA LEU A 52 -5.51 2.46 6.51
C LEU A 52 -4.83 2.57 5.14
N ILE A 53 -4.35 1.45 4.59
CA ILE A 53 -3.70 1.43 3.26
C ILE A 53 -4.70 1.87 2.19
N SER A 54 -5.94 1.36 2.22
CA SER A 54 -6.95 1.68 1.20
C SER A 54 -7.37 3.15 1.23
N SER A 55 -7.55 3.75 2.41
CA SER A 55 -7.89 5.16 2.53
C SER A 55 -6.71 6.03 2.10
N THR A 56 -5.50 5.71 2.55
CA THR A 56 -4.31 6.50 2.21
C THR A 56 -3.96 6.42 0.74
N ILE A 57 -4.02 5.25 0.09
CA ILE A 57 -3.77 5.14 -1.36
C ILE A 57 -4.76 6.02 -2.16
N ARG A 58 -6.04 6.05 -1.75
CA ARG A 58 -7.04 6.89 -2.42
C ARG A 58 -6.75 8.38 -2.31
N THR A 59 -6.12 8.82 -1.23
CA THR A 59 -5.72 10.22 -1.02
C THR A 59 -4.33 10.53 -1.59
N LEU A 60 -3.46 9.52 -1.69
CA LEU A 60 -2.08 9.64 -2.14
C LEU A 60 -1.97 9.86 -3.64
N ILE A 61 -2.90 9.29 -4.42
CA ILE A 61 -2.91 9.43 -5.88
C ILE A 61 -3.28 10.89 -6.26
N PRO A 62 -2.37 11.66 -6.88
CA PRO A 62 -2.65 13.03 -7.32
C PRO A 62 -3.81 13.08 -8.33
N HIS A 63 -4.58 14.18 -8.29
CA HIS A 63 -5.75 14.36 -9.14
C HIS A 63 -5.40 14.31 -10.64
N GLU A 64 -4.21 14.78 -11.00
CA GLU A 64 -3.70 14.92 -12.37
C GLU A 64 -3.46 13.56 -13.04
N ILE A 65 -3.17 12.52 -12.25
CA ILE A 65 -2.86 11.18 -12.78
C ILE A 65 -3.92 10.14 -12.41
N ARG A 66 -4.97 10.52 -11.67
CA ARG A 66 -5.96 9.60 -11.09
C ARG A 66 -6.60 8.64 -12.09
N PHE A 67 -6.81 9.08 -13.33
CA PHE A 67 -7.42 8.27 -14.40
C PHE A 67 -6.42 7.39 -15.17
N ASN A 68 -5.11 7.57 -14.95
CA ASN A 68 -4.03 6.86 -15.63
C ASN A 68 -3.14 6.04 -14.69
N VAL A 69 -3.59 5.84 -13.45
CA VAL A 69 -2.88 5.07 -12.43
C VAL A 69 -3.44 3.66 -12.34
N THR A 70 -2.58 2.67 -12.59
CA THR A 70 -2.82 1.27 -12.19
C THR A 70 -1.80 0.91 -11.11
N ILE A 71 -2.25 0.50 -9.93
CA ILE A 71 -1.36 -0.01 -8.88
C ILE A 71 -1.06 -1.48 -9.18
N GLY A 72 0.11 -1.76 -9.73
CA GLY A 72 0.53 -3.13 -10.07
C GLY A 72 1.09 -3.90 -8.89
N ALA A 73 1.70 -3.20 -7.93
CA ALA A 73 2.23 -3.83 -6.72
C ALA A 73 2.09 -2.95 -5.48
N ILE A 74 1.94 -3.59 -4.32
CA ILE A 74 2.02 -2.98 -2.99
C ILE A 74 3.03 -3.79 -2.17
N ALA A 75 4.05 -3.13 -1.63
CA ALA A 75 4.99 -3.72 -0.68
C ALA A 75 4.76 -3.12 0.71
N VAL A 76 4.59 -3.98 1.72
CA VAL A 76 4.18 -3.58 3.07
C VAL A 76 5.15 -4.13 4.11
N GLY A 77 5.93 -3.25 4.73
CA GLY A 77 6.52 -3.53 6.03
C GLY A 77 5.56 -3.10 7.13
N ALA A 78 5.22 -3.98 8.07
CA ALA A 78 4.37 -3.62 9.20
C ALA A 78 4.93 -4.13 10.53
N ALA A 79 4.90 -3.27 11.56
CA ALA A 79 5.35 -3.63 12.89
C ALA A 79 4.50 -4.78 13.45
N GLY A 80 5.18 -5.82 13.94
CA GLY A 80 4.52 -7.02 14.44
C GLY A 80 4.19 -8.07 13.37
N VAL A 81 4.66 -7.90 12.13
CA VAL A 81 4.64 -8.96 11.11
C VAL A 81 6.02 -9.62 11.06
N GLY A 82 6.20 -10.69 11.84
CA GLY A 82 7.44 -11.44 11.96
C GLY A 82 7.36 -12.87 11.43
N SER A 83 6.18 -13.50 11.49
CA SER A 83 5.97 -14.89 11.07
C SER A 83 5.37 -15.00 9.66
N SER A 84 5.48 -16.19 9.04
CA SER A 84 4.87 -16.47 7.74
C SER A 84 3.34 -16.35 7.80
N GLU A 85 2.72 -16.83 8.88
CA GLU A 85 1.27 -16.78 9.08
C GLU A 85 0.77 -15.33 9.19
N GLU A 86 1.52 -14.46 9.87
CA GLU A 86 1.20 -13.03 9.96
C GLU A 86 1.30 -12.35 8.59
N ARG A 87 2.33 -12.67 7.79
CA ARG A 87 2.48 -12.17 6.42
C ARG A 87 1.33 -12.63 5.53
N GLU A 88 1.02 -13.92 5.54
CA GLU A 88 -0.09 -14.49 4.76
C GLU A 88 -1.44 -13.88 5.14
N MET A 89 -1.67 -13.63 6.42
CA MET A 89 -2.87 -12.94 6.89
C MET A 89 -2.95 -11.51 6.33
N VAL A 90 -1.90 -10.70 6.46
CA VAL A 90 -1.89 -9.33 5.92
C VAL A 90 -2.05 -9.35 4.40
N GLN A 91 -1.33 -10.24 3.71
CA GLN A 91 -1.39 -10.39 2.26
C GLN A 91 -2.80 -10.78 1.80
N SER A 92 -3.45 -11.73 2.47
CA SER A 92 -4.82 -12.18 2.19
C SER A 92 -5.84 -11.05 2.36
N VAL A 93 -5.72 -10.26 3.43
CA VAL A 93 -6.63 -9.12 3.67
C VAL A 93 -6.43 -8.04 2.59
N LEU A 94 -5.19 -7.73 2.20
CA LEU A 94 -4.93 -6.73 1.17
C LEU A 94 -5.34 -7.18 -0.23
N HIS A 95 -5.19 -8.46 -0.58
CA HIS A 95 -5.66 -8.98 -1.86
C HIS A 95 -7.18 -8.85 -2.05
N LYS A 96 -7.98 -8.88 -0.97
CA LYS A 96 -9.42 -8.62 -1.02
C LYS A 96 -9.76 -7.17 -1.38
N ALA A 97 -8.87 -6.22 -1.05
CA ALA A 97 -9.04 -4.82 -1.42
C ALA A 97 -8.45 -4.50 -2.80
N PHE A 98 -7.40 -5.21 -3.20
CA PHE A 98 -6.61 -4.95 -4.41
C PHE A 98 -6.49 -6.20 -5.29
N HIS A 99 -7.60 -6.60 -5.93
CA HIS A 99 -7.71 -7.86 -6.67
C HIS A 99 -6.73 -8.05 -7.85
N ASN A 100 -6.29 -6.96 -8.48
CA ASN A 100 -5.39 -6.99 -9.65
C ASN A 100 -3.98 -6.46 -9.31
N THR A 101 -3.59 -6.54 -8.04
CA THR A 101 -2.35 -5.98 -7.53
C THR A 101 -1.55 -7.07 -6.83
N HIS A 102 -0.27 -7.16 -7.13
CA HIS A 102 0.65 -8.04 -6.42
C HIS A 102 0.93 -7.46 -5.03
N VAL A 103 0.72 -8.23 -3.97
CA VAL A 103 0.97 -7.79 -2.59
C VAL A 103 2.17 -8.54 -2.04
N TYR A 104 3.12 -7.79 -1.47
CA TYR A 104 4.30 -8.28 -0.79
C TYR A 104 4.28 -7.77 0.65
N VAL A 105 4.53 -8.63 1.62
CA VAL A 105 4.54 -8.32 3.06
C VAL A 105 5.82 -8.86 3.70
#